data_AF-A0A100ITL7-F1
#
_entry.id   AF-A0A100ITL7-F1
#
_cell.length_a   1.000
_cell.length_b   1.000
_cell.length_c   1.000
_cell.angle_alpha   90.00
_cell.angle_beta   90.00
_cell.angle_gamma   90.00
#
_symmetry.space_group_name_H-M   'P 1'
#
loop_
_entity.id
_entity.type
_entity.pdbx_description
1 polymer ?
#
loop_
_entity_poly.entity_id
_entity_poly.type
_entity_poly.pdbx_seq_one_letter_code
_entity_poly.pdbx_strand_id
1 'polypeptide(L)'
;MSFNTNQVNAASLIPTCNQHMYSGPKAHVLHFPVAKQKLLNIVAFVNDPTDWPLGQPMSEPATKDEVAVVFSDWGPTVRSIIDLLTSELDKWAVFDGMDHPAPSYSRERICITGDAAHASSPHHGAGAGIGIEDALALCELLDRVQKDRIAHGRSDRWALLETAFKVFSDVRYERSHWLVRSSREACDIFEWIDPACGQDMTKGHEEITRRSHKIWYFDVEGMLKELEHGYARSLARF
;
A
#
# COMPACT_ATOMS: atom_id res chain seq x y z
N MET A 1 2.07 -14.43 2.67
CA MET A 1 2.37 -14.02 4.06
C MET A 1 3.73 -13.32 4.10
N SER A 2 4.03 -12.55 5.14
CA SER A 2 5.34 -11.92 5.34
C SER A 2 5.94 -12.31 6.68
N PHE A 3 7.20 -12.68 6.70
CA PHE A 3 7.99 -12.91 7.91
C PHE A 3 8.76 -11.64 8.21
N ASN A 4 8.50 -11.06 9.37
CA ASN A 4 9.21 -9.88 9.85
C ASN A 4 10.18 -10.28 10.96
N THR A 5 11.34 -9.65 10.97
CA THR A 5 12.35 -9.88 12.00
C THR A 5 12.60 -8.59 12.76
N ASN A 6 12.72 -8.70 14.08
CA ASN A 6 13.24 -7.61 14.88
C ASN A 6 14.73 -7.41 14.51
N GLN A 7 14.99 -6.44 13.63
CA GLN A 7 16.24 -5.70 13.41
C GLN A 7 17.55 -6.43 13.78
N VAL A 8 18.31 -6.90 12.78
CA VAL A 8 19.60 -7.60 12.99
C VAL A 8 20.78 -6.63 12.95
N ASN A 9 21.88 -6.92 13.67
CA ASN A 9 23.04 -6.03 13.74
C ASN A 9 23.75 -5.92 12.38
N ALA A 10 23.89 -4.68 11.87
CA ALA A 10 24.49 -4.39 10.57
C ALA A 10 26.03 -4.42 10.57
N ALA A 11 26.68 -4.44 11.74
CA ALA A 11 28.13 -4.34 11.87
C ALA A 11 28.91 -5.52 11.26
N SER A 12 28.25 -6.66 10.97
CA SER A 12 28.85 -7.83 10.33
C SER A 12 28.71 -7.86 8.80
N LEU A 13 28.08 -6.84 8.21
CA LEU A 13 27.74 -6.82 6.79
C LEU A 13 28.64 -5.87 5.98
N ILE A 14 28.80 -6.19 4.69
CA ILE A 14 29.15 -5.21 3.63
C ILE A 14 28.33 -3.95 3.92
N PRO A 15 28.89 -2.72 3.90
CA PRO A 15 28.17 -1.52 4.34
C PRO A 15 26.79 -1.44 3.67
N THR A 16 25.75 -1.83 4.41
CA THR A 16 24.37 -1.87 3.92
C THR A 16 23.84 -0.46 3.98
N CYS A 17 24.36 0.41 3.12
CA CYS A 17 23.91 1.79 3.00
C CYS A 17 22.65 1.92 2.12
N ASN A 18 22.26 0.82 1.46
CA ASN A 18 21.22 0.79 0.44
C ASN A 18 20.06 -0.12 0.84
N GLN A 19 18.90 0.12 0.22
CA GLN A 19 17.76 -0.80 0.21
C GLN A 19 17.87 -1.73 -0.99
N HIS A 20 17.57 -3.02 -0.80
CA HIS A 20 17.51 -3.99 -1.89
C HIS A 20 16.24 -4.85 -1.81
N MET A 21 15.73 -5.21 -2.98
CA MET A 21 14.64 -6.17 -3.19
C MET A 21 15.21 -7.35 -3.99
N TYR A 22 15.19 -8.54 -3.39
CA TYR A 22 15.59 -9.80 -4.03
C TYR A 22 14.33 -10.53 -4.47
N SER A 23 14.06 -10.50 -5.77
CA SER A 23 12.96 -11.20 -6.42
C SER A 23 13.34 -12.63 -6.78
N GLY A 24 12.36 -13.53 -6.82
CA GLY A 24 12.56 -14.94 -7.11
C GLY A 24 11.24 -15.71 -7.16
N PRO A 25 11.28 -17.04 -7.38
CA PRO A 25 10.07 -17.81 -7.60
C PRO A 25 9.22 -17.89 -6.32
N LYS A 26 7.98 -17.38 -6.37
CA LYS A 26 6.95 -17.45 -5.31
C LYS A 26 7.33 -16.83 -3.97
N ALA A 27 8.39 -16.05 -3.91
CA ALA A 27 8.84 -15.37 -2.71
C ALA A 27 9.73 -14.19 -3.09
N HIS A 28 9.92 -13.25 -2.17
CA HIS A 28 10.89 -12.18 -2.32
C HIS A 28 11.36 -11.69 -0.95
N VAL A 29 12.57 -11.12 -0.89
CA VAL A 29 13.15 -10.58 0.35
C VAL A 29 13.53 -9.13 0.13
N LEU A 30 13.09 -8.26 1.03
CA LEU A 30 13.56 -6.88 1.06
C LEU A 30 14.35 -6.62 2.34
N HIS A 31 15.37 -5.80 2.22
CA HIS A 31 16.07 -5.25 3.39
C HIS A 31 16.43 -3.79 3.19
N PHE A 32 16.53 -3.08 4.32
CA PHE A 32 16.98 -1.70 4.35
C PHE A 32 17.58 -1.35 5.72
N PRO A 33 18.60 -0.47 5.78
CA PRO A 33 19.21 -0.05 7.03
C PRO A 33 18.28 0.85 7.84
N VAL A 34 18.30 0.66 9.16
CA VAL A 34 17.61 1.48 10.15
C VAL A 34 18.55 1.85 11.31
N ALA A 35 18.07 2.64 12.26
CA ALA A 35 18.83 3.02 13.47
C ALA A 35 20.23 3.59 13.18
N LYS A 36 20.35 4.52 12.21
CA LYS A 36 21.62 5.09 11.72
C LYS A 36 22.57 4.02 11.16
N GLN A 37 22.04 3.10 10.34
CA GLN A 37 22.78 2.01 9.70
C GLN A 37 23.40 1.01 10.69
N LYS A 38 22.92 0.98 11.94
CA LYS A 38 23.38 0.01 12.94
C LYS A 38 22.60 -1.29 12.88
N LEU A 39 21.40 -1.26 12.31
CA LEU A 39 20.50 -2.39 12.23
C LEU A 39 19.97 -2.53 10.81
N LEU A 40 19.68 -3.76 10.41
CA LEU A 40 19.05 -4.07 9.14
C LEU A 40 17.63 -4.58 9.41
N ASN A 41 16.64 -3.93 8.81
CA ASN A 41 15.28 -4.45 8.79
C ASN A 41 15.14 -5.41 7.60
N ILE A 42 14.65 -6.63 7.85
CA ILE A 42 14.48 -7.65 6.82
C ILE A 42 13.01 -8.10 6.85
N VAL A 43 12.40 -8.12 5.68
CA VAL A 43 11.06 -8.68 5.49
C VAL A 43 11.13 -9.69 4.35
N ALA A 44 10.73 -10.93 4.63
CA ALA A 44 10.66 -12.00 3.65
C ALA A 44 9.19 -12.30 3.35
N PHE A 45 8.78 -12.13 2.09
CA PHE A 45 7.45 -12.46 1.62
C PHE A 45 7.45 -13.82 0.97
N VAL A 46 6.42 -14.60 1.27
CA VAL A 46 6.23 -15.94 0.73
C VAL A 46 4.79 -16.07 0.27
N ASN A 47 4.62 -16.54 -0.96
CA ASN A 47 3.32 -16.90 -1.50
C ASN A 47 2.84 -18.19 -0.82
N ASP A 48 1.79 -18.08 -0.02
CA ASP A 48 1.17 -19.22 0.63
C ASP A 48 -0.21 -19.43 0.00
N PRO A 49 -0.47 -20.58 -0.68
CA PRO A 49 -1.75 -20.86 -1.30
C PRO A 49 -2.82 -21.30 -0.29
N THR A 50 -2.48 -21.45 0.99
CA THR A 50 -3.43 -21.86 2.03
C THR A 50 -4.21 -20.67 2.58
N ASP A 51 -5.50 -20.89 2.83
CA ASP A 51 -6.36 -19.87 3.42
C ASP A 51 -5.96 -19.60 4.87
N TRP A 52 -5.91 -18.32 5.24
CA TRP A 52 -5.72 -17.93 6.63
C TRP A 52 -6.97 -18.28 7.45
N PRO A 53 -6.85 -18.98 8.59
CA PRO A 53 -7.99 -19.42 9.38
C PRO A 53 -8.82 -18.23 9.91
N LEU A 54 -10.13 -18.29 9.72
CA LEU A 54 -11.06 -17.27 10.20
C LEU A 54 -11.06 -17.19 11.73
N GLY A 55 -11.04 -15.98 12.27
CA GLY A 55 -11.09 -15.72 13.72
C GLY A 55 -9.75 -15.87 14.44
N GLN A 56 -8.66 -16.17 13.72
CA GLN A 56 -7.30 -16.13 14.27
C GLN A 56 -6.70 -14.72 14.12
N PRO A 57 -5.73 -14.35 14.99
CA PRO A 57 -4.93 -13.15 14.78
C PRO A 57 -4.28 -13.16 13.39
N MET A 58 -4.01 -11.99 12.82
CA MET A 58 -3.31 -11.87 11.54
C MET A 58 -1.80 -12.07 11.65
N SER A 59 -1.32 -12.48 12.83
CA SER A 59 0.08 -12.75 13.10
C SER A 59 0.23 -13.99 13.98
N GLU A 60 1.23 -14.81 13.68
CA GLU A 60 1.58 -15.98 14.50
C GLU A 60 3.10 -16.08 14.67
N PRO A 61 3.59 -16.69 15.77
CA PRO A 61 4.99 -17.00 15.90
C PRO A 61 5.48 -17.90 14.76
N ALA A 62 6.69 -17.65 14.29
CA ALA A 62 7.35 -18.45 13.28
C ALA A 62 8.82 -18.65 13.62
N THR A 63 9.46 -19.58 12.94
CA THR A 63 10.87 -19.90 13.15
C THR A 63 11.74 -19.52 11.96
N LYS A 64 13.02 -19.26 12.22
CA LYS A 64 14.03 -19.13 11.15
C LYS A 64 14.03 -20.35 10.23
N ASP A 65 13.86 -21.55 10.76
CA ASP A 65 13.91 -22.79 9.99
C ASP A 65 12.79 -22.87 8.95
N GLU A 66 11.57 -22.43 9.29
CA GLU A 66 10.47 -22.30 8.32
C GLU A 66 10.85 -21.42 7.13
N VAL A 67 11.47 -20.27 7.40
CA VAL A 67 11.92 -19.33 6.37
C VAL A 67 13.10 -19.92 5.57
N ALA A 68 14.07 -20.54 6.25
CA ALA A 68 15.24 -21.14 5.62
C ALA A 68 14.88 -22.26 4.62
N VAL A 69 13.82 -23.04 4.90
CA VAL A 69 13.29 -24.04 3.96
C VAL A 69 12.85 -23.38 2.66
N VAL A 70 12.09 -22.28 2.73
CA VAL A 70 11.59 -21.55 1.54
C VAL A 70 12.73 -21.00 0.69
N PHE A 71 13.79 -20.48 1.32
CA PHE A 71 14.91 -19.85 0.63
C PHE A 71 16.12 -20.77 0.40
N SER A 72 15.96 -22.09 0.57
CA SER A 72 17.05 -23.08 0.47
C SER A 72 17.71 -23.12 -0.92
N ASP A 73 16.91 -23.01 -1.98
CA ASP A 73 17.37 -23.01 -3.38
C ASP A 73 17.80 -21.63 -3.90
N TRP A 74 17.70 -20.58 -3.08
CA TRP A 74 18.02 -19.21 -3.51
C TRP A 74 19.52 -18.94 -3.59
N GLY A 75 19.93 -17.82 -4.20
CA GLY A 75 21.34 -17.44 -4.30
C GLY A 75 22.03 -17.29 -2.92
N PRO A 76 23.38 -17.42 -2.86
CA PRO A 76 24.13 -17.37 -1.60
C PRO A 76 23.89 -16.07 -0.82
N THR A 77 23.69 -14.95 -1.50
CA THR A 77 23.37 -13.67 -0.85
C THR A 77 22.07 -13.72 -0.04
N VAL A 78 20.99 -14.27 -0.59
CA VAL A 78 19.71 -14.35 0.11
C VAL A 78 19.80 -15.35 1.26
N ARG A 79 20.41 -16.52 1.05
CA ARG A 79 20.65 -17.46 2.16
C ARG A 79 21.45 -16.83 3.30
N SER A 80 22.50 -16.07 3.00
CA SER A 80 23.25 -15.34 4.04
C SER A 80 22.41 -14.29 4.76
N ILE A 81 21.45 -13.64 4.09
CA ILE A 81 20.49 -12.73 4.75
C ILE A 81 19.57 -13.50 5.68
N ILE A 82 19.03 -14.64 5.24
CA ILE A 82 18.19 -15.51 6.06
C ILE A 82 18.97 -16.07 7.26
N ASP A 83 20.27 -16.32 7.09
CA ASP A 83 21.13 -16.81 8.17
C ASP A 83 21.29 -15.82 9.34
N LEU A 84 21.10 -14.52 9.09
CA LEU A 84 21.20 -13.48 10.10
C LEU A 84 19.95 -13.37 10.97
N LEU A 85 18.83 -13.95 10.55
CA LEU A 85 17.58 -13.86 11.27
C LEU A 85 17.69 -14.50 12.67
N THR A 86 16.93 -13.97 13.62
CA THR A 86 16.77 -14.58 14.95
C THR A 86 16.03 -15.90 14.85
N SER A 87 16.21 -16.80 15.83
CA SER A 87 15.52 -18.10 15.85
C SER A 87 14.01 -17.97 15.91
N GLU A 88 13.51 -16.95 16.61
CA GLU A 88 12.09 -16.61 16.76
C GLU A 88 11.75 -15.41 15.88
N LEU A 89 10.68 -15.55 15.10
CA LEU A 89 10.17 -14.59 14.13
C LEU A 89 8.66 -14.40 14.31
N ASP A 90 8.12 -13.37 13.68
CA ASP A 90 6.67 -13.23 13.51
C ASP A 90 6.29 -13.40 12.04
N LYS A 91 5.30 -14.25 11.79
CA LYS A 91 4.64 -14.40 10.48
C LYS A 91 3.37 -13.58 10.47
N TRP A 92 3.18 -12.78 9.43
CA TRP A 92 2.08 -11.85 9.27
C TRP A 92 1.31 -12.21 8.01
N ALA A 93 0.01 -12.41 8.16
CA ALA A 93 -0.92 -12.52 7.05
C ALA A 93 -1.08 -11.14 6.39
N VAL A 94 -1.01 -11.09 5.06
CA VAL A 94 -1.16 -9.85 4.30
C VAL A 94 -2.56 -9.85 3.69
N PHE A 95 -3.43 -9.00 4.23
CA PHE A 95 -4.80 -8.79 3.75
C PHE A 95 -4.92 -7.43 3.05
N ASP A 96 -5.86 -7.33 2.12
CA ASP A 96 -6.22 -6.09 1.44
C ASP A 96 -7.72 -6.06 1.08
N GLY A 97 -8.18 -4.95 0.49
CA GLY A 97 -9.59 -4.75 0.11
C GLY A 97 -9.93 -5.15 -1.33
N MET A 98 -9.09 -5.92 -2.04
CA MET A 98 -9.28 -6.14 -3.48
C MET A 98 -10.43 -7.08 -3.83
N ASP A 99 -10.69 -8.11 -3.00
CA ASP A 99 -11.69 -9.13 -3.33
C ASP A 99 -13.13 -8.59 -3.17
N HIS A 100 -13.32 -7.68 -2.22
CA HIS A 100 -14.60 -7.03 -1.94
C HIS A 100 -14.41 -5.52 -1.73
N PRO A 101 -14.09 -4.77 -2.80
CA PRO A 101 -13.86 -3.34 -2.66
C PRO A 101 -15.16 -2.63 -2.30
N ALA A 102 -15.04 -1.58 -1.47
CA ALA A 102 -16.17 -0.71 -1.18
C ALA A 102 -16.72 -0.14 -2.49
N PRO A 103 -18.03 -0.15 -2.76
CA PRO A 103 -18.59 0.37 -4.02
C PRO A 103 -18.56 1.91 -4.09
N SER A 104 -18.39 2.57 -2.95
CA SER A 104 -18.20 4.02 -2.80
C SER A 104 -17.55 4.28 -1.45
N TYR A 105 -16.86 5.42 -1.32
CA TYR A 105 -16.25 5.87 -0.07
C TYR A 105 -17.16 6.77 0.75
N SER A 106 -18.37 7.05 0.27
CA SER A 106 -19.30 7.93 0.97
C SER A 106 -20.73 7.42 0.86
N ARG A 107 -21.49 7.60 1.93
CA ARG A 107 -22.95 7.46 1.92
C ARG A 107 -23.55 8.45 2.90
N GLU A 108 -24.42 9.31 2.38
CA GLU A 108 -25.08 10.36 3.16
C GLU A 108 -24.04 11.20 3.93
N ARG A 109 -23.98 11.03 5.26
CA ARG A 109 -23.13 11.82 6.16
C ARG A 109 -21.88 11.08 6.64
N ILE A 110 -21.60 9.93 6.06
CA ILE A 110 -20.47 9.08 6.43
C ILE A 110 -19.53 8.99 5.24
N CYS A 111 -18.24 9.18 5.50
CA CYS A 111 -17.16 9.03 4.54
C CYS A 111 -16.06 8.15 5.16
N ILE A 112 -15.49 7.26 4.36
CA ILE A 112 -14.33 6.44 4.70
C ILE A 112 -13.12 6.89 3.88
N THR A 113 -11.92 6.68 4.42
CA THR A 113 -10.65 7.12 3.82
C THR A 113 -9.48 6.25 4.34
N GLY A 114 -8.34 6.27 3.64
CA GLY A 114 -7.18 5.45 4.00
C GLY A 114 -7.51 3.97 3.94
N ASP A 115 -6.92 3.16 4.82
CA ASP A 115 -7.10 1.70 4.82
C ASP A 115 -8.56 1.27 4.98
N ALA A 116 -9.41 2.07 5.65
CA ALA A 116 -10.84 1.78 5.74
C ALA A 116 -11.55 1.79 4.36
N ALA A 117 -11.03 2.58 3.42
CA ALA A 117 -11.55 2.69 2.06
C ALA A 117 -10.79 1.80 1.06
N HIS A 118 -9.48 1.63 1.26
CA HIS A 118 -8.59 1.04 0.24
C HIS A 118 -7.32 0.39 0.84
N ALA A 119 -7.46 -0.40 1.90
CA ALA A 119 -6.36 -1.23 2.39
C ALA A 119 -5.70 -2.00 1.24
N SER A 120 -4.37 -1.89 1.14
CA SER A 120 -3.56 -2.49 0.08
C SER A 120 -2.45 -3.36 0.67
N SER A 121 -2.02 -4.39 -0.05
CA SER A 121 -0.76 -5.08 0.29
C SER A 121 0.43 -4.10 0.21
N PRO A 122 1.50 -4.31 1.00
CA PRO A 122 2.53 -3.29 1.23
C PRO A 122 3.58 -3.19 0.10
N HIS A 123 3.40 -3.89 -1.02
CA HIS A 123 4.44 -4.08 -2.04
C HIS A 123 4.87 -2.79 -2.77
N HIS A 124 4.04 -1.74 -2.77
CA HIS A 124 4.44 -0.39 -3.22
C HIS A 124 4.95 0.51 -2.09
N GLY A 125 4.74 0.15 -0.82
CA GLY A 125 5.05 1.02 0.33
C GLY A 125 4.30 2.35 0.34
N ALA A 126 3.18 2.46 -0.39
CA ALA A 126 2.54 3.74 -0.70
C ALA A 126 1.12 3.91 -0.11
N GLY A 127 0.58 2.90 0.60
CA GLY A 127 -0.79 2.96 1.16
C GLY A 127 -1.03 4.19 2.05
N ALA A 128 -0.13 4.46 2.98
CA ALA A 128 -0.20 5.65 3.84
C ALA A 128 -0.13 6.96 3.04
N GLY A 129 0.68 7.01 1.97
CA GLY A 129 0.77 8.17 1.09
C GLY A 129 -0.55 8.49 0.38
N ILE A 130 -1.23 7.46 -0.14
CA ILE A 130 -2.57 7.63 -0.73
C ILE A 130 -3.61 8.05 0.34
N GLY A 131 -3.49 7.55 1.57
CA GLY A 131 -4.32 8.04 2.69
C GLY A 131 -4.09 9.52 3.03
N ILE A 132 -2.85 10.01 2.90
CA ILE A 132 -2.55 11.44 3.08
C ILE A 132 -3.17 12.28 1.94
N GLU A 133 -3.12 11.80 0.69
CA GLU A 133 -3.81 12.47 -0.42
C GLU A 133 -5.32 12.58 -0.17
N ASP A 134 -5.93 11.54 0.39
CA ASP A 134 -7.35 11.58 0.74
C ASP A 134 -7.65 12.62 1.83
N ALA A 135 -6.80 12.68 2.87
CA ALA A 135 -6.95 13.65 3.93
C ALA A 135 -6.87 15.09 3.38
N LEU A 136 -5.96 15.34 2.44
CA LEU A 136 -5.87 16.62 1.72
C LEU A 136 -7.17 16.91 0.94
N ALA A 137 -7.67 15.94 0.18
CA ALA A 137 -8.89 16.09 -0.61
C ALA A 137 -10.12 16.41 0.28
N LEU A 138 -10.24 15.73 1.42
CA LEU A 138 -11.31 16.00 2.38
C LEU A 138 -11.17 17.38 3.04
N CYS A 139 -9.97 17.77 3.45
CA CYS A 139 -9.72 19.10 4.02
C CYS A 139 -10.14 20.22 3.06
N GLU A 140 -9.77 20.11 1.79
CA GLU A 140 -10.14 21.08 0.75
C GLU A 140 -11.67 21.20 0.59
N LEU A 141 -12.36 20.06 0.49
CA LEU A 141 -13.82 20.04 0.34
C LEU A 141 -14.54 20.55 1.59
N LEU A 142 -14.08 20.17 2.78
CA LEU A 142 -14.69 20.61 4.05
C LEU A 142 -14.51 22.12 4.28
N ASP A 143 -13.36 22.69 3.88
CA ASP A 143 -13.15 24.13 3.91
C ASP A 143 -14.11 24.87 2.96
N ARG A 144 -14.36 24.31 1.78
CA ARG A 144 -15.37 24.85 0.83
C ARG A 144 -16.78 24.78 1.38
N VAL A 145 -17.18 23.65 1.95
CA VAL A 145 -18.47 23.51 2.65
C VAL A 145 -18.62 24.57 3.74
N GLN A 146 -17.56 24.82 4.51
CA GLN A 146 -17.56 25.85 5.55
C GLN A 146 -17.74 27.27 4.98
N LYS A 147 -17.03 27.62 3.90
CA LYS A 147 -17.14 28.92 3.21
C LYS A 147 -18.54 29.14 2.65
N ASP A 148 -19.10 28.15 1.95
CA ASP A 148 -20.44 28.26 1.36
C ASP A 148 -21.54 28.38 2.41
N ARG A 149 -21.40 27.66 3.52
CA ARG A 149 -22.32 27.75 4.66
C ARG A 149 -22.35 29.16 5.25
N ILE A 150 -21.19 29.82 5.35
CA ILE A 150 -21.11 31.21 5.83
C ILE A 150 -21.73 32.17 4.82
N ALA A 151 -21.40 32.03 3.53
CA ALA A 151 -21.83 32.95 2.49
C ALA A 151 -23.34 32.91 2.18
N HIS A 152 -23.95 31.72 2.18
CA HIS A 152 -25.33 31.54 1.73
C HIS A 152 -26.37 31.42 2.86
N GLY A 153 -25.95 31.65 4.11
CA GLY A 153 -26.82 32.01 5.22
C GLY A 153 -27.90 31.01 5.66
N ARG A 154 -28.03 29.82 5.04
CA ARG A 154 -28.93 28.72 5.45
C ARG A 154 -28.87 27.48 4.54
N SER A 155 -27.81 27.28 3.73
CA SER A 155 -27.66 26.04 2.99
C SER A 155 -27.69 24.85 3.96
N ASP A 156 -28.46 23.81 3.63
CA ASP A 156 -28.53 22.61 4.46
C ASP A 156 -27.11 22.04 4.55
N ARG A 157 -26.49 22.20 5.72
CA ARG A 157 -25.13 21.71 6.01
C ARG A 157 -24.98 20.26 5.58
N TRP A 158 -26.04 19.46 5.75
CA TRP A 158 -26.01 18.06 5.41
C TRP A 158 -25.98 17.82 3.91
N ALA A 159 -26.75 18.58 3.13
CA ALA A 159 -26.70 18.54 1.67
C ALA A 159 -25.33 18.95 1.12
N LEU A 160 -24.70 19.97 1.72
CA LEU A 160 -23.34 20.39 1.35
C LEU A 160 -22.30 19.31 1.67
N LEU A 161 -22.39 18.70 2.85
CA LEU A 161 -21.47 17.61 3.26
C LEU A 161 -21.66 16.37 2.39
N GLU A 162 -22.89 15.97 2.11
CA GLU A 162 -23.18 14.83 1.25
C GLU A 162 -22.65 15.07 -0.17
N THR A 163 -22.82 16.28 -0.69
CA THR A 163 -22.24 16.70 -1.97
C THR A 163 -20.71 16.60 -1.95
N ALA A 164 -20.07 17.15 -0.91
CA ALA A 164 -18.61 17.10 -0.75
C ALA A 164 -18.10 15.65 -0.67
N PHE A 165 -18.70 14.80 0.16
CA PHE A 165 -18.29 13.41 0.32
C PHE A 165 -18.50 12.60 -0.96
N LYS A 166 -19.58 12.86 -1.70
CA LYS A 166 -19.78 12.23 -3.01
C LYS A 166 -18.68 12.62 -3.99
N VAL A 167 -18.34 13.91 -4.07
CA VAL A 167 -17.26 14.41 -4.94
C VAL A 167 -15.90 13.82 -4.53
N PHE A 168 -15.63 13.74 -3.23
CA PHE A 168 -14.44 13.05 -2.71
C PHE A 168 -14.40 11.60 -3.19
N SER A 169 -15.49 10.84 -3.00
CA SER A 169 -15.57 9.45 -3.44
C SER A 169 -15.32 9.35 -4.94
N ASP A 170 -16.00 10.15 -5.76
CA ASP A 170 -15.89 10.08 -7.22
C ASP A 170 -14.45 10.35 -7.71
N VAL A 171 -13.77 11.36 -7.15
CA VAL A 171 -12.42 11.77 -7.57
C VAL A 171 -11.33 10.82 -7.06
N ARG A 172 -11.48 10.29 -5.85
CA ARG A 172 -10.43 9.46 -5.22
C ARG A 172 -10.49 8.00 -5.61
N TYR A 173 -11.70 7.48 -5.86
CA TYR A 173 -11.96 6.06 -6.01
C TYR A 173 -11.05 5.34 -7.00
N GLU A 174 -10.93 5.85 -8.23
CA GLU A 174 -10.16 5.16 -9.27
C GLU A 174 -8.68 5.05 -8.88
N ARG A 175 -8.09 6.11 -8.33
CA ARG A 175 -6.67 6.15 -7.97
C ARG A 175 -6.35 5.22 -6.80
N SER A 176 -7.10 5.32 -5.72
CA SER A 176 -6.84 4.50 -4.52
C SER A 176 -7.14 3.03 -4.78
N HIS A 177 -8.22 2.73 -5.52
CA HIS A 177 -8.52 1.36 -5.90
C HIS A 177 -7.50 0.78 -6.89
N TRP A 178 -6.96 1.61 -7.79
CA TRP A 178 -5.82 1.23 -8.64
C TRP A 178 -4.59 0.85 -7.81
N LEU A 179 -4.29 1.56 -6.71
CA LEU A 179 -3.18 1.19 -5.83
C LEU A 179 -3.35 -0.22 -5.28
N VAL A 180 -4.53 -0.55 -4.74
CA VAL A 180 -4.82 -1.88 -4.15
C VAL A 180 -4.50 -2.99 -5.16
N ARG A 181 -5.05 -2.87 -6.37
CA ARG A 181 -4.78 -3.82 -7.47
C ARG A 181 -3.29 -3.84 -7.84
N SER A 182 -2.70 -2.66 -8.04
CA SER A 182 -1.30 -2.52 -8.47
C SER A 182 -0.33 -3.10 -7.43
N SER A 183 -0.67 -3.09 -6.14
CA SER A 183 0.13 -3.70 -5.08
C SER A 183 0.14 -5.23 -5.16
N ARG A 184 -0.99 -5.88 -5.51
CA ARG A 184 -1.01 -7.32 -5.81
C ARG A 184 -0.17 -7.64 -7.05
N GLU A 185 -0.39 -6.91 -8.14
CA GLU A 185 0.35 -7.10 -9.40
C GLU A 185 1.87 -6.88 -9.21
N ALA A 186 2.29 -5.93 -8.36
CA ALA A 186 3.70 -5.74 -8.03
C ALA A 186 4.30 -6.91 -7.26
N CYS A 187 3.54 -7.50 -6.32
CA CYS A 187 3.93 -8.75 -5.66
C CYS A 187 4.16 -9.86 -6.68
N ASP A 188 3.23 -10.03 -7.61
CA ASP A 188 3.31 -11.07 -8.64
C ASP A 188 4.55 -10.91 -9.52
N ILE A 189 4.94 -9.67 -9.84
CA ILE A 189 6.18 -9.36 -10.57
C ILE A 189 7.41 -9.71 -9.71
N PHE A 190 7.42 -9.34 -8.43
CA PHE A 190 8.54 -9.67 -7.52
C PHE A 190 8.71 -11.18 -7.30
N GLU A 191 7.62 -11.93 -7.39
CA GLU A 191 7.58 -13.38 -7.15
C GLU A 191 7.67 -14.22 -8.45
N TRP A 192 7.90 -13.57 -9.60
CA TRP A 192 7.98 -14.20 -10.93
C TRP A 192 6.75 -15.01 -11.34
N ILE A 193 5.58 -14.61 -10.85
CA ILE A 193 4.29 -15.24 -11.17
C ILE A 193 3.38 -14.34 -12.00
N ASP A 194 3.77 -13.08 -12.24
CA ASP A 194 3.06 -12.20 -13.17
C ASP A 194 3.01 -12.82 -14.59
N PRO A 195 1.81 -12.98 -15.20
CA PRO A 195 1.68 -13.64 -16.50
C PRO A 195 2.39 -12.93 -17.66
N ALA A 196 2.60 -11.61 -17.58
CA ALA A 196 3.19 -10.83 -18.65
C ALA A 196 4.73 -10.76 -18.56
N CYS A 197 5.25 -10.60 -17.34
CA CYS A 197 6.68 -10.49 -17.06
C CYS A 197 7.34 -11.87 -16.88
N GLY A 198 6.68 -12.79 -16.19
CA GLY A 198 7.27 -14.07 -15.79
C GLY A 198 8.62 -13.87 -15.08
N GLN A 199 9.68 -14.47 -15.62
CA GLN A 199 11.05 -14.35 -15.10
C GLN A 199 11.88 -13.26 -15.82
N ASP A 200 11.27 -12.49 -16.74
CA ASP A 200 11.95 -11.41 -17.47
C ASP A 200 12.14 -10.20 -16.55
N MET A 201 13.30 -10.14 -15.90
CA MET A 201 13.64 -9.08 -14.94
C MET A 201 13.68 -7.69 -15.56
N THR A 202 13.97 -7.58 -16.86
CA THR A 202 13.96 -6.28 -17.55
C THR A 202 12.54 -5.77 -17.69
N LYS A 203 11.62 -6.61 -18.16
CA LYS A 203 10.19 -6.26 -18.21
C LYS A 203 9.62 -5.97 -16.84
N GLY A 204 9.95 -6.81 -15.84
CA GLY A 204 9.53 -6.59 -14.46
C GLY A 204 10.02 -5.24 -13.93
N HIS A 205 11.28 -4.88 -14.17
CA HIS A 205 11.83 -3.60 -13.76
C HIS A 205 11.14 -2.40 -14.45
N GLU A 206 10.91 -2.48 -15.77
CA GLU A 206 10.21 -1.44 -16.53
C GLU A 206 8.78 -1.24 -16.00
N GLU A 207 8.07 -2.33 -15.74
CA GLU A 207 6.69 -2.28 -15.26
C GLU A 207 6.58 -1.75 -13.82
N ILE A 208 7.47 -2.18 -12.93
CA ILE A 208 7.55 -1.62 -11.56
C ILE A 208 7.88 -0.14 -11.62
N THR A 209 8.87 0.26 -12.41
CA THR A 209 9.24 1.69 -12.59
C THR A 209 8.05 2.51 -13.05
N ARG A 210 7.31 2.03 -14.07
CA ARG A 210 6.12 2.69 -14.60
C ARG A 210 5.04 2.87 -13.52
N ARG A 211 4.80 1.84 -12.71
CA ARG A 211 3.83 1.88 -11.60
C ARG A 211 4.26 2.83 -10.49
N SER A 212 5.52 2.78 -10.08
CA SER A 212 6.09 3.69 -9.09
C SER A 212 6.00 5.15 -9.55
N HIS A 213 6.30 5.44 -10.82
CA HIS A 213 6.16 6.78 -11.38
C HIS A 213 4.71 7.29 -11.37
N LYS A 214 3.72 6.42 -11.63
CA LYS A 214 2.30 6.78 -11.51
C LYS A 214 1.89 7.12 -10.07
N ILE A 215 2.58 6.55 -9.07
CA ILE A 215 2.37 6.89 -7.65
C ILE A 215 3.06 8.22 -7.34
N TRP A 216 4.36 8.32 -7.61
CA TRP A 216 5.23 9.41 -7.15
C TRP A 216 5.00 10.74 -7.88
N TYR A 217 4.66 10.70 -9.16
CA TYR A 217 4.43 11.88 -9.98
C TYR A 217 2.94 12.18 -10.15
N PHE A 218 2.14 11.89 -9.13
CA PHE A 218 0.72 12.20 -9.16
C PHE A 218 0.46 13.71 -9.17
N ASP A 219 -0.44 14.14 -10.05
CA ASP A 219 -0.86 15.53 -10.17
C ASP A 219 -1.85 15.90 -9.05
N VAL A 220 -1.30 16.22 -7.88
CA VAL A 220 -2.08 16.65 -6.72
C VAL A 220 -2.84 17.95 -7.00
N GLU A 221 -2.25 18.89 -7.75
CA GLU A 221 -2.94 20.14 -8.11
C GLU A 221 -4.12 19.89 -9.05
N GLY A 222 -3.96 18.99 -10.02
CA GLY A 222 -5.03 18.52 -10.89
C GLY A 222 -6.17 17.91 -10.10
N MET A 223 -5.87 17.05 -9.13
CA MET A 223 -6.88 16.48 -8.22
C MET A 223 -7.64 17.59 -7.46
N LEU A 224 -6.94 18.58 -6.89
CA LEU A 224 -7.58 19.69 -6.16
C LEU A 224 -8.53 20.50 -7.06
N LYS A 225 -8.12 20.78 -8.31
CA LYS A 225 -8.98 21.43 -9.31
C LYS A 225 -10.19 20.57 -9.68
N GLU A 226 -10.02 19.25 -9.77
CA GLU A 226 -11.12 18.34 -10.05
C GLU A 226 -12.16 18.34 -8.92
N LEU A 227 -11.71 18.31 -7.66
CA LEU A 227 -12.57 18.43 -6.48
C LEU A 227 -13.34 19.75 -6.48
N GLU A 228 -12.65 20.87 -6.74
CA GLU A 228 -13.26 22.18 -6.86
C GLU A 228 -14.37 22.21 -7.91
N HIS A 229 -14.04 21.81 -9.14
CA HIS A 229 -15.01 21.82 -10.22
C HIS A 229 -16.15 20.82 -9.97
N GLY A 230 -15.87 19.65 -9.42
CA GLY A 230 -16.87 18.64 -9.07
C GLY A 230 -17.86 19.14 -8.04
N TYR A 231 -17.36 19.80 -7.00
CA TYR A 231 -18.18 20.40 -5.96
C TYR A 231 -19.03 21.56 -6.48
N ALA A 232 -18.43 22.52 -7.20
CA ALA A 232 -19.16 23.64 -7.80
C ALA A 232 -20.26 23.19 -8.78
N ARG A 233 -19.96 22.20 -9.64
CA ARG A 233 -20.95 21.64 -10.58
C ARG A 233 -22.11 20.95 -9.87
N SER A 234 -21.85 20.32 -8.74
CA SER A 234 -22.89 19.62 -7.97
C SER A 234 -23.83 20.61 -7.28
N LEU A 235 -23.30 21.73 -6.79
CA LEU A 235 -24.12 22.81 -6.22
C LEU A 235 -25.00 23.52 -7.25
N ALA A 236 -24.52 23.70 -8.48
CA ALA A 236 -25.28 24.34 -9.56
C ALA A 236 -26.50 23.52 -10.06
N ARG A 237 -26.66 22.27 -9.59
CA ARG A 237 -27.81 21.41 -9.89
C ARG A 237 -28.94 21.52 -8.86
N PHE A 238 -28.72 22.27 -7.78
CA PHE A 238 -29.71 22.64 -6.77
C PHE A 238 -30.25 24.04 -7.03
#